data_AF-A0A3B8WRX4-F1
#
_entry.id   AF-A0A3B8WRX4-F1
#
_cell.length_a   1.000
_cell.length_b   1.000
_cell.length_c   1.000
_cell.angle_alpha   90.00
_cell.angle_beta   90.00
_cell.angle_gamma   90.00
#
_symmetry.space_group_name_H-M   'P 1'
#
loop_
_entity.id
_entity.type
_entity.pdbx_description
1 polymer ?
#
loop_
_entity_poly.entity_id
_entity_poly.type
_entity_poly.pdbx_seq_one_letter_code
_entity_poly.pdbx_strand_id
1 'polypeptide(L)'
;IVVSNLLIAIVAGIYFNRSLSSQDEYEHLISDEIVLALEAQDILSDFKTQVQEWKNVLIRGADDAQRDKYWQRFQKTESRIQQQLDQLIPRIADQEARALMDRFRAAHQRMGE
;
A
#
# COMPACT_ATOMS: atom_id res chain seq x y z
N ILE A 1 52.84 23.27 5.36
CA ILE A 1 52.65 21.79 5.42
C ILE A 1 51.66 21.41 6.52
N VAL A 2 51.93 21.68 7.81
CA VAL A 2 51.02 21.32 8.92
C VAL A 2 49.65 22.01 8.82
N VAL A 3 49.61 23.32 8.52
CA VAL A 3 48.35 24.08 8.36
C VAL A 3 47.52 23.57 7.18
N SER A 4 48.16 23.22 6.07
CA SER A 4 47.49 22.67 4.89
C SER A 4 46.87 21.30 5.17
N ASN A 5 47.56 20.43 5.92
CA ASN A 5 47.03 19.13 6.34
C ASN A 5 45.85 19.26 7.32
N LEU A 6 45.88 20.24 8.21
CA LEU A 6 44.77 20.52 9.14
C LEU A 6 43.50 20.96 8.40
N LEU A 7 43.63 21.82 7.37
CA LEU A 7 42.48 22.23 6.55
C LEU A 7 41.86 21.06 5.79
N ILE A 8 42.70 20.17 5.25
CA ILE A 8 42.24 18.95 4.56
C ILE A 8 41.48 18.03 5.54
N ALA A 9 41.98 17.87 6.77
CA ALA A 9 41.33 17.05 7.79
C ALA A 9 39.96 17.61 8.22
N ILE A 10 39.82 18.93 8.33
CA ILE A 10 38.55 19.59 8.66
C ILE A 10 37.54 19.40 7.52
N VAL A 11 37.96 19.63 6.27
CA VAL A 11 37.10 19.44 5.09
C VAL A 11 36.68 17.96 4.97
N ALA A 12 37.60 17.03 5.17
CA ALA A 12 37.32 15.60 5.19
C ALA A 12 36.36 15.22 6.32
N GLY A 13 36.51 15.79 7.51
CA GLY A 13 35.60 15.58 8.64
C GLY A 13 34.19 16.11 8.38
N ILE A 14 34.06 17.29 7.77
CA ILE A 14 32.76 17.85 7.37
C ILE A 14 32.12 16.99 6.27
N TYR A 15 32.90 16.54 5.28
CA TYR A 15 32.42 15.68 4.20
C TYR A 15 32.01 14.31 4.72
N PHE A 16 32.78 13.72 5.64
CA PHE A 16 32.47 12.47 6.30
C PHE A 16 31.20 12.57 7.15
N ASN A 17 31.06 13.65 7.93
CA ASN A 17 29.85 13.90 8.72
C ASN A 17 28.61 14.10 7.82
N ARG A 18 28.75 14.82 6.70
CA ARG A 18 27.67 14.95 5.71
C ARG A 18 27.36 13.64 4.98
N SER A 19 28.38 12.85 4.67
CA SER A 19 28.22 11.55 3.99
C SER A 19 27.55 10.51 4.88
N LEU A 20 27.73 10.59 6.20
CA LEU A 20 26.99 9.75 7.15
C LEU A 20 25.52 10.17 7.24
N SER A 21 25.21 11.48 7.18
CA SER A 21 23.82 11.96 7.16
C SER A 21 23.06 11.71 5.84
N SER A 22 23.75 11.36 4.74
CA SER A 22 23.12 11.04 3.45
C SER A 22 22.74 9.57 3.27
N GLN A 23 23.04 8.68 4.23
CA GLN A 23 22.64 7.27 4.18
C GLN A 23 21.26 7.01 4.78
N ASP A 24 20.85 7.78 5.79
CA ASP A 24 19.55 7.60 6.46
C ASP A 24 18.35 7.93 5.55
N GLU A 25 18.50 8.88 4.62
CA GLU A 25 17.42 9.31 3.72
C GLU A 25 17.06 8.24 2.67
N TYR A 26 18.03 7.41 2.27
CA TYR A 26 17.83 6.34 1.28
C TYR A 26 17.18 5.09 1.88
N GLU A 27 17.49 4.75 3.14
CA GLU A 27 16.85 3.63 3.85
C GLU A 27 15.38 3.92 4.19
N HIS A 28 15.03 5.17 4.50
CA HIS A 28 13.66 5.55 4.88
C HIS A 28 12.69 5.63 3.68
N LEU A 29 13.09 6.22 2.56
CA LEU A 29 12.24 6.34 1.37
C LEU A 29 11.90 4.97 0.74
N ILE A 30 12.87 4.04 0.72
CA ILE A 30 12.63 2.67 0.22
C ILE A 30 11.68 1.90 1.13
N SER A 31 11.76 2.12 2.45
CA SER A 31 10.91 1.42 3.41
C SER A 31 9.43 1.77 3.24
N ASP A 32 9.11 3.06 3.12
CA ASP A 32 7.72 3.52 3.03
C ASP A 32 7.05 3.09 1.73
N GLU A 33 7.74 3.18 0.59
CA GLU A 33 7.20 2.77 -0.71
C GLU A 33 6.94 1.26 -0.77
N ILE A 34 7.82 0.44 -0.19
CA ILE A 34 7.61 -1.00 -0.08
C ILE A 34 6.38 -1.31 0.79
N VAL A 35 6.19 -0.60 1.91
CA VAL A 35 5.01 -0.81 2.77
C VAL A 35 3.72 -0.50 2.00
N LEU A 36 3.67 0.61 1.25
CA LEU A 36 2.51 0.95 0.42
C LEU A 36 2.25 -0.10 -0.67
N ALA A 37 3.31 -0.65 -1.28
CA ALA A 37 3.18 -1.72 -2.26
C ALA A 37 2.65 -3.03 -1.65
N LEU A 38 3.10 -3.38 -0.44
CA LEU A 38 2.58 -4.54 0.29
C LEU A 38 1.11 -4.35 0.69
N GLU A 39 0.73 -3.16 1.16
CA GLU A 39 -0.68 -2.83 1.46
C GLU A 39 -1.57 -2.93 0.20
N ALA A 40 -1.09 -2.45 -0.95
CA ALA A 40 -1.77 -2.61 -2.23
C ALA A 40 -1.90 -4.09 -2.66
N GLN A 41 -0.87 -4.90 -2.38
CA GLN A 41 -0.89 -6.34 -2.65
C GLN A 41 -1.91 -7.06 -1.75
N ASP A 42 -2.05 -6.66 -0.48
CA ASP A 42 -3.07 -7.19 0.42
C ASP A 42 -4.48 -6.85 -0.08
N ILE A 43 -4.72 -5.61 -0.52
CA ILE A 43 -5.98 -5.20 -1.15
C ILE A 43 -6.30 -6.08 -2.37
N LEU A 44 -5.31 -6.37 -3.22
CA LEU A 44 -5.50 -7.25 -4.37
C LEU A 44 -5.83 -8.70 -3.97
N SER A 45 -5.20 -9.22 -2.91
CA SER A 45 -5.50 -10.54 -2.36
C SER A 45 -6.94 -10.62 -1.83
N ASP A 46 -7.37 -9.55 -1.17
CA ASP A 46 -8.71 -9.43 -0.60
C ASP A 46 -9.76 -9.29 -1.69
N PHE A 47 -9.49 -8.51 -2.75
CA PHE A 47 -10.35 -8.44 -3.92
C PHE A 47 -10.51 -9.80 -4.61
N LYS A 48 -9.42 -10.56 -4.78
CA LYS A 48 -9.51 -11.94 -5.30
C LYS A 48 -10.40 -12.81 -4.41
N THR A 49 -10.31 -12.65 -3.10
CA THR A 49 -11.15 -13.38 -2.13
C THR A 49 -12.62 -13.00 -2.31
N GLN A 50 -12.95 -11.71 -2.40
CA GLN A 50 -14.32 -11.24 -2.66
C GLN A 50 -14.90 -11.84 -3.95
N VAL A 51 -14.11 -11.88 -5.04
CA VAL A 51 -14.52 -12.53 -6.30
C VAL A 51 -14.79 -14.02 -6.12
N GLN A 52 -14.00 -14.72 -5.30
CA GLN A 52 -14.29 -16.12 -4.98
C GLN A 52 -15.58 -16.28 -4.19
N GLU A 53 -15.84 -15.41 -3.22
CA GLU A 53 -17.07 -15.47 -2.44
C GLU A 53 -18.30 -15.16 -3.28
N TRP A 54 -18.21 -14.21 -4.21
CA TRP A 54 -19.24 -13.99 -5.23
C TRP A 54 -19.51 -15.25 -6.07
N LYS A 55 -18.45 -15.89 -6.56
CA LYS A 55 -18.58 -17.16 -7.28
C LYS A 55 -19.22 -18.25 -6.40
N ASN A 56 -18.92 -18.28 -5.10
CA ASN A 56 -19.53 -19.23 -4.17
C ASN A 56 -21.04 -18.97 -3.99
N VAL A 57 -21.46 -17.69 -3.92
CA VAL A 57 -22.88 -17.30 -3.94
C VAL A 57 -23.57 -17.83 -5.19
N LEU A 58 -22.96 -17.66 -6.37
CA LEU A 58 -23.56 -18.13 -7.63
C LEU A 58 -23.65 -19.66 -7.73
N ILE A 59 -22.59 -20.38 -7.35
CA ILE A 59 -22.53 -21.85 -7.50
C ILE A 59 -23.35 -22.58 -6.44
N ARG A 60 -23.42 -22.05 -5.21
CA ARG A 60 -24.06 -22.71 -4.06
C ARG A 60 -25.35 -22.03 -3.61
N GLY A 61 -25.78 -20.97 -4.30
CA GLY A 61 -26.91 -20.13 -3.89
C GLY A 61 -28.28 -20.80 -3.97
N ALA A 62 -28.38 -22.02 -4.51
CA ALA A 62 -29.59 -22.83 -4.43
C ALA A 62 -29.91 -23.29 -3.00
N ASP A 63 -28.90 -23.36 -2.13
CA ASP A 63 -29.06 -23.54 -0.69
C ASP A 63 -29.06 -22.16 -0.02
N ASP A 64 -30.17 -21.79 0.63
CA ASP A 64 -30.34 -20.49 1.28
C ASP A 64 -29.26 -20.22 2.35
N ALA A 65 -28.89 -21.23 3.15
CA ALA A 65 -27.89 -21.07 4.19
C ALA A 65 -26.49 -20.89 3.61
N GLN A 66 -26.16 -21.56 2.49
CA GLN A 66 -24.91 -21.32 1.78
C GLN A 66 -24.89 -19.94 1.12
N ARG A 67 -25.99 -19.53 0.47
CA ARG A 67 -26.11 -18.21 -0.13
C ARG A 67 -25.83 -17.12 0.91
N ASP A 68 -26.53 -17.17 2.03
CA ASP A 68 -26.42 -16.16 3.08
C ASP A 68 -25.01 -16.13 3.67
N LYS A 69 -24.40 -17.30 3.91
CA LYS A 69 -23.01 -17.41 4.39
C LYS A 69 -22.00 -16.75 3.45
N TYR A 70 -22.04 -17.06 2.15
CA TYR A 70 -21.07 -16.50 1.20
C TYR A 70 -21.36 -15.04 0.87
N TRP A 71 -22.63 -14.65 0.89
CA TRP A 71 -23.02 -13.25 0.74
C TRP A 71 -22.48 -12.37 1.88
N GLN A 72 -22.61 -12.82 3.13
CA GLN A 72 -22.03 -12.12 4.27
C GLN A 72 -20.50 -12.02 4.17
N ARG A 73 -19.82 -13.06 3.66
CA ARG A 73 -18.37 -13.02 3.44
C ARG A 73 -17.97 -12.06 2.33
N PHE A 74 -18.74 -12.01 1.24
CA PHE A 74 -18.58 -11.04 0.16
C PHE A 74 -18.65 -9.62 0.72
N GLN A 75 -19.73 -9.27 1.42
CA GLN A 75 -19.94 -7.93 1.99
C GLN A 75 -18.87 -7.57 3.04
N LYS A 76 -18.45 -8.53 3.87
CA LYS A 76 -17.37 -8.31 4.83
C LYS A 76 -16.05 -7.99 4.15
N THR A 77 -15.74 -8.69 3.06
CA THR A 77 -14.48 -8.48 2.31
C THR A 77 -14.53 -7.15 1.56
N GLU A 78 -15.68 -6.80 0.99
CA GLU A 78 -15.92 -5.50 0.37
C GLU A 78 -15.66 -4.33 1.32
N SER A 79 -16.28 -4.37 2.51
CA SER A 79 -16.09 -3.36 3.55
C SER A 79 -14.63 -3.22 3.97
N ARG A 80 -13.92 -4.35 4.09
CA ARG A 80 -12.48 -4.36 4.40
C ARG A 80 -11.65 -3.69 3.31
N ILE A 81 -11.91 -4.00 2.03
CA ILE A 81 -11.20 -3.39 0.90
C ILE A 81 -11.41 -1.87 0.89
N GLN A 82 -12.63 -1.40 1.14
CA GLN A 82 -12.90 0.04 1.24
C GLN A 82 -12.07 0.68 2.35
N GLN A 83 -12.05 0.08 3.55
CA GLN A 83 -11.27 0.60 4.68
C GLN A 83 -9.76 0.64 4.39
N GLN A 84 -9.22 -0.39 3.73
CA GLN A 84 -7.80 -0.42 3.34
C GLN A 84 -7.49 0.67 2.31
N LEU A 85 -8.36 0.89 1.32
CA LEU A 85 -8.19 1.96 0.34
C LEU A 85 -8.23 3.35 0.99
N ASP A 86 -9.13 3.56 1.94
CA ASP A 86 -9.26 4.81 2.71
C ASP A 86 -7.98 5.15 3.48
N GLN A 87 -7.26 4.12 3.95
CA GLN A 87 -6.00 4.27 4.68
C GLN A 87 -4.78 4.42 3.75
N LEU A 88 -4.75 3.69 2.64
CA LEU A 88 -3.62 3.64 1.71
C LEU A 88 -3.54 4.91 0.85
N ILE A 89 -4.64 5.31 0.21
CA ILE A 89 -4.67 6.39 -0.79
C ILE A 89 -4.06 7.71 -0.27
N PRO A 90 -4.35 8.18 0.97
CA PRO A 90 -3.78 9.41 1.49
C PRO A 90 -2.25 9.39 1.66
N ARG A 91 -1.62 8.22 1.72
CA ARG A 91 -0.17 8.04 1.90
C ARG A 91 0.59 7.90 0.58
N ILE A 92 -0.10 7.70 -0.54
CA ILE A 92 0.53 7.61 -1.86
C ILE A 92 0.99 9.01 -2.31
N ALA A 93 2.29 9.18 -2.50
CA ALA A 93 2.88 10.43 -2.99
C ALA A 93 2.81 10.56 -4.52
N ASP A 94 2.96 9.45 -5.25
CA ASP A 94 2.86 9.44 -6.71
C ASP A 94 1.42 9.75 -7.17
N GLN A 95 1.28 10.78 -8.00
CA GLN A 95 -0.03 11.31 -8.39
C GLN A 95 -0.79 10.33 -9.31
N GLU A 96 -0.08 9.60 -10.16
CA GLU A 96 -0.70 8.66 -11.10
C GLU A 96 -1.20 7.42 -10.38
N ALA A 97 -0.38 6.86 -9.48
CA ALA A 97 -0.75 5.74 -8.62
C ALA A 97 -1.93 6.10 -7.70
N ARG A 98 -1.94 7.31 -7.11
CA ARG A 98 -3.08 7.80 -6.33
C ARG A 98 -4.34 7.86 -7.18
N ALA A 99 -4.27 8.47 -8.36
CA ALA A 99 -5.42 8.58 -9.27
C ALA A 99 -5.95 7.21 -9.71
N LEU A 100 -5.07 6.24 -9.93
CA LEU A 100 -5.45 4.85 -10.24
C LEU A 100 -6.19 4.20 -9.06
N MET A 101 -5.68 4.36 -7.84
CA MET A 101 -6.31 3.80 -6.64
C MET A 101 -7.66 4.47 -6.32
N ASP A 102 -7.79 5.78 -6.54
CA ASP A 102 -9.08 6.48 -6.42
C ASP A 102 -10.11 5.97 -7.43
N ARG A 103 -9.70 5.74 -8.70
CA ARG A 103 -10.57 5.13 -9.72
C ARG A 103 -10.99 3.73 -9.32
N PHE A 104 -10.06 2.92 -8.81
CA PHE A 104 -10.37 1.59 -8.30
C PHE A 104 -11.37 1.65 -7.14
N ARG A 105 -11.15 2.51 -6.13
CA ARG A 105 -12.05 2.71 -5.00
C ARG A 105 -13.46 3.06 -5.46
N ALA A 106 -13.60 4.04 -6.36
CA ALA A 106 -14.90 4.46 -6.89
C ALA A 106 -15.59 3.41 -7.77
N ALA A 107 -14.82 2.61 -8.52
CA ALA A 107 -15.38 1.49 -9.29
C ALA A 107 -15.82 0.34 -8.37
N HIS A 108 -15.02 0.03 -7.35
CA HIS A 108 -15.31 -1.02 -6.37
C HIS A 108 -16.52 -0.65 -5.49
N GLN A 109 -16.69 0.63 -5.10
CA GLN A 109 -17.90 1.09 -4.40
C GLN A 109 -19.17 0.84 -5.24
N ARG A 110 -19.15 1.23 -6.52
CA ARG A 110 -20.28 1.02 -7.45
C ARG A 110 -20.58 -0.45 -7.76
N MET A 111 -19.63 -1.36 -7.54
CA MET A 111 -19.86 -2.80 -7.70
C MET A 111 -20.64 -3.39 -6.52
N GLY A 112 -20.51 -2.78 -5.33
CA GLY A 112 -21.18 -3.21 -4.10
C GLY A 112 -22.56 -2.63 -3.86
N GLU A 113 -22.91 -1.58 -4.62
CA GLU A 113 -24.27 -1.01 -4.71
C GLU A 113 -25.20 -1.92 -5.55
#